data_AF-A0A3N5WSW7-F1
#
_entry.id   AF-A0A3N5WSW7-F1
#
_cell.length_a   1.000
_cell.length_b   1.000
_cell.length_c   1.000
_cell.angle_alpha   90.00
_cell.angle_beta   90.00
_cell.angle_gamma   90.00
#
_symmetry.space_group_name_H-M   'P 1'
#
loop_
_entity.id
_entity.type
_entity.pdbx_description
1 polymer ?
#
loop_
_entity_poly.entity_id
_entity_poly.type
_entity_poly.pdbx_seq_one_letter_code
_entity_poly.pdbx_strand_id
1 'polypeptide(L)'
;MDVTYPAAGVERAMKIQEVILKALSKQISWLAAAEIIGISDRSMRRWRERYQEYGYDGLFDRRLGRPSPKKVPLETVERVLLLYREKYYDFNVKHFHEKLVEEEGIELSYTWVKSALQMAGLVPKSRKRGKHRRRRERRPLPGMLLHVDGSKHVWLADGRRYDLITISDDATNEVYYARLVQEESTDTVLEALREVVRQHGVFCALYSDRASHFVYTP
;
A
#
# COMPACT_ATOMS: atom_id res chain seq x y z
N MET A 1 15.52 24.56 -8.55
CA MET A 1 14.97 23.99 -7.29
C MET A 1 15.27 22.52 -7.33
N ASP A 2 16.39 22.15 -6.71
CA ASP A 2 16.83 20.76 -6.58
C ASP A 2 15.91 20.01 -5.62
N VAL A 3 15.31 18.93 -6.11
CA VAL A 3 14.61 17.98 -5.25
C VAL A 3 15.62 16.90 -4.87
N THR A 4 16.36 17.15 -3.79
CA THR A 4 17.18 16.16 -3.09
C THR A 4 16.26 15.16 -2.38
N TYR A 5 16.24 13.92 -2.85
CA TYR A 5 15.60 12.81 -2.14
C TYR A 5 16.63 12.06 -1.27
N PRO A 6 16.31 11.68 -0.02
CA PRO A 6 17.21 10.87 0.80
C PRO A 6 17.27 9.42 0.28
N ALA A 7 18.50 8.95 -0.01
CA ALA A 7 18.79 7.77 -0.82
C ALA A 7 18.64 6.40 -0.10
N ALA A 8 18.97 6.26 1.19
CA ALA A 8 19.40 4.94 1.68
C ALA A 8 18.32 3.87 1.97
N GLY A 9 17.02 4.19 1.97
CA GLY A 9 15.96 3.27 2.45
C GLY A 9 15.07 2.65 1.36
N VAL A 10 14.96 3.30 0.20
CA VAL A 10 14.07 2.88 -0.91
C VAL A 10 14.84 2.12 -1.99
N GLU A 11 16.17 2.22 -1.98
CA GLU A 11 17.09 1.78 -3.04
C GLU A 11 17.16 0.27 -3.28
N ARG A 12 16.75 -0.57 -2.32
CA ARG A 12 16.90 -2.04 -2.44
C ARG A 12 15.70 -2.81 -3.00
N ALA A 13 14.62 -2.17 -3.43
CA ALA A 13 13.43 -2.89 -3.89
C ALA A 13 12.85 -2.44 -5.24
N MET A 14 13.55 -1.59 -6.00
CA MET A 14 13.16 -1.32 -7.39
C MET A 14 13.75 -2.38 -8.31
N LYS A 15 12.90 -2.98 -9.17
CA LYS A 15 13.42 -3.85 -10.23
C LYS A 15 14.18 -2.97 -11.23
N ILE A 16 15.32 -3.46 -11.74
CA ILE A 16 16.12 -2.80 -12.80
C ILE A 16 15.23 -2.23 -13.93
N GLN A 17 14.18 -2.96 -14.30
CA GLN A 17 13.20 -2.57 -15.32
C GLN A 17 12.44 -1.28 -14.99
N GLU A 18 12.03 -1.10 -13.74
CA GLU A 18 11.31 0.09 -13.29
C GLU A 18 12.22 1.31 -13.36
N VAL A 19 13.49 1.14 -12.98
CA VAL A 19 14.49 2.22 -13.06
C VAL A 19 14.71 2.64 -14.51
N ILE A 20 14.82 1.68 -15.44
CA ILE A 20 15.03 1.96 -16.87
C ILE A 20 13.82 2.63 -17.50
N LEU A 21 12.60 2.18 -17.18
CA LEU A 21 11.38 2.83 -17.68
C LEU A 21 11.22 4.27 -17.15
N LYS A 22 11.63 4.53 -15.91
CA LYS A 22 11.68 5.89 -15.38
C LYS A 22 12.69 6.77 -16.11
N ALA A 23 13.82 6.21 -16.53
CA ALA A 23 14.79 6.94 -17.35
C ALA A 23 14.22 7.25 -18.75
N LEU A 24 13.54 6.27 -19.37
CA LEU A 24 12.88 6.43 -20.68
C LEU A 24 11.72 7.42 -20.64
N SER A 25 10.93 7.45 -19.56
CA SER A 25 9.89 8.47 -19.36
C SER A 25 10.45 9.84 -18.95
N LYS A 26 11.78 10.00 -18.90
CA LYS A 26 12.52 11.19 -18.46
C LYS A 26 12.17 11.63 -17.02
N GLN A 27 11.68 10.73 -16.17
CA GLN A 27 11.47 11.01 -14.75
C GLN A 27 12.78 11.09 -13.99
N ILE A 28 13.78 10.32 -14.42
CA ILE A 28 15.15 10.35 -13.90
C ILE A 28 16.14 10.44 -15.06
N SER A 29 17.35 10.94 -14.78
CA SER A 29 18.43 10.90 -15.75
C SER A 29 19.01 9.48 -15.87
N TRP A 30 19.66 9.19 -17.00
CA TRP A 30 20.38 7.92 -17.18
C TRP A 30 21.53 7.75 -16.18
N LEU A 31 22.13 8.85 -15.72
CA LEU A 31 23.15 8.85 -14.66
C LEU A 31 22.55 8.45 -13.32
N ALA A 32 21.43 9.03 -12.93
CA ALA A 32 20.70 8.66 -11.72
C ALA A 32 20.22 7.20 -11.79
N ALA A 33 19.78 6.74 -12.96
CA ALA A 33 19.43 5.34 -13.17
C ALA A 33 20.64 4.40 -12.97
N ALA A 34 21.83 4.80 -13.40
CA ALA A 34 23.06 4.02 -13.25
C ALA A 34 23.49 3.94 -11.79
N GLU A 35 23.36 5.04 -11.06
CA GLU A 35 23.60 5.11 -9.62
C GLU A 35 22.63 4.19 -8.84
N ILE A 36 21.33 4.29 -9.10
CA ILE A 36 20.30 3.44 -8.47
C ILE A 36 20.55 1.94 -8.74
N ILE A 37 20.99 1.59 -9.95
CA ILE A 37 21.28 0.20 -10.33
C ILE A 37 22.65 -0.27 -9.79
N GLY A 38 23.55 0.65 -9.42
CA GLY A 38 24.90 0.35 -8.96
C GLY A 38 25.85 -0.06 -10.09
N ILE A 39 25.71 0.52 -11.29
CA ILE A 39 26.60 0.25 -12.44
C ILE A 39 27.26 1.52 -12.97
N SER A 40 28.43 1.37 -13.61
CA SER A 40 29.12 2.51 -14.25
C SER A 40 28.33 3.09 -15.43
N ASP A 41 28.52 4.38 -15.74
CA ASP A 41 27.95 5.04 -16.92
C ASP A 41 28.27 4.28 -18.22
N ARG A 42 29.50 3.77 -18.35
CA ARG A 42 29.90 2.96 -19.52
C ARG A 42 29.09 1.67 -19.63
N SER A 43 28.82 1.01 -18.51
CA SER A 43 27.94 -0.16 -18.48
C SER A 43 26.50 0.21 -18.84
N MET A 44 26.00 1.34 -18.34
CA MET A 44 24.66 1.83 -18.66
C MET A 44 24.50 2.15 -20.16
N ARG A 45 25.49 2.78 -20.79
CA ARG A 45 25.50 3.04 -22.24
C ARG A 45 25.43 1.74 -23.05
N ARG A 46 26.22 0.73 -22.69
CA ARG A 46 26.16 -0.61 -23.31
C ARG A 46 24.81 -1.29 -23.10
N TRP A 47 24.13 -1.01 -21.99
CA TRP A 47 22.77 -1.51 -21.78
C TRP A 47 21.80 -0.82 -22.73
N ARG A 48 21.89 0.51 -22.87
CA ARG A 48 21.08 1.29 -23.81
C ARG A 48 21.25 0.83 -25.26
N GLU A 49 22.48 0.64 -25.72
CA GLU A 49 22.79 0.10 -27.06
C GLU A 49 22.13 -1.26 -27.27
N ARG A 50 22.23 -2.15 -26.27
CA ARG A 50 21.55 -3.45 -26.32
C ARG A 50 20.03 -3.35 -26.28
N TYR A 51 19.46 -2.39 -25.55
CA TYR A 51 18.02 -2.16 -25.59
C TYR A 51 17.55 -1.66 -26.96
N GLN A 52 18.36 -0.88 -27.67
CA GLN A 52 18.07 -0.46 -29.04
C GLN A 52 18.12 -1.66 -30.00
N GLU A 53 19.14 -2.52 -29.88
CA GLU A 53 19.33 -3.69 -30.75
C GLU A 53 18.30 -4.80 -30.48
N TYR A 54 18.01 -5.08 -29.21
CA TYR A 54 17.19 -6.21 -28.79
C TYR A 54 15.78 -5.81 -28.33
N GLY A 55 15.39 -4.55 -28.41
CA GLY A 55 14.10 -4.05 -27.91
C GLY A 55 13.98 -4.12 -26.38
N TYR A 56 12.87 -3.58 -25.86
CA TYR A 56 12.66 -3.46 -24.42
C TYR A 56 12.61 -4.84 -23.71
N ASP A 57 11.98 -5.83 -24.35
CA ASP A 57 11.86 -7.19 -23.83
C ASP A 57 13.18 -8.01 -23.90
N GLY A 58 14.21 -7.50 -24.58
CA GLY A 58 15.48 -8.20 -24.83
C GLY A 58 16.30 -8.54 -23.59
N LEU A 59 16.08 -7.84 -22.46
CA LEU A 59 16.72 -8.10 -21.16
C LEU A 59 15.80 -8.77 -20.14
N PHE A 60 14.51 -8.97 -20.45
CA PHE A 60 13.52 -9.57 -19.54
C PHE A 60 13.76 -11.05 -19.30
N ASP A 61 14.35 -11.75 -20.26
CA ASP A 61 14.43 -13.21 -20.23
C ASP A 61 15.87 -13.74 -20.35
N ARG A 62 16.66 -13.51 -19.29
CA ARG A 62 18.00 -14.12 -19.16
C ARG A 62 17.97 -15.63 -18.98
N ARG A 63 16.80 -16.25 -18.71
CA ARG A 63 16.69 -17.69 -18.47
C ARG A 63 16.70 -18.51 -19.75
N LEU A 64 16.25 -17.94 -20.86
CA LEU A 64 16.03 -18.67 -22.11
C LEU A 64 17.09 -18.40 -23.20
N GLY A 65 18.03 -17.47 -22.98
CA GLY A 65 19.11 -17.17 -23.94
C GLY A 65 18.63 -16.69 -25.32
N ARG A 66 17.31 -16.48 -25.49
CA ARG A 66 16.65 -16.08 -26.72
C ARG A 66 15.73 -14.90 -26.39
N PRO A 67 15.94 -13.74 -27.03
CA PRO A 67 15.05 -12.61 -26.81
C PRO A 67 13.67 -12.93 -27.40
N SER A 68 12.59 -12.53 -26.70
CA SER A 68 11.20 -12.82 -27.07
C SER A 68 10.93 -12.49 -28.56
N PRO A 69 10.14 -13.27 -29.31
CA PRO A 69 9.76 -12.90 -30.68
C PRO A 69 8.80 -11.70 -30.74
N LYS A 70 8.20 -11.29 -29.61
CA LYS A 70 7.23 -10.18 -29.51
C LYS A 70 7.85 -8.94 -28.85
N LYS A 71 9.00 -8.48 -29.35
CA LYS A 71 9.72 -7.35 -28.73
C LYS A 71 9.09 -6.04 -29.15
N VAL A 72 8.84 -5.16 -28.18
CA VAL A 72 8.54 -3.76 -28.48
C VAL A 72 9.86 -3.00 -28.67
N PRO A 73 10.06 -2.30 -29.81
CA PRO A 73 11.23 -1.45 -30.00
C PRO A 73 11.36 -0.39 -28.89
N LEU A 74 12.58 -0.11 -28.45
CA LEU A 74 12.82 0.86 -27.37
C LEU A 74 12.24 2.24 -27.71
N GLU A 75 12.35 2.66 -28.96
CA GLU A 75 11.80 3.91 -29.47
C GLU A 75 10.28 3.98 -29.32
N THR A 76 9.58 2.88 -29.59
CA THR A 76 8.13 2.78 -29.37
C THR A 76 7.81 2.88 -27.88
N VAL A 77 8.60 2.25 -27.00
CA VAL A 77 8.41 2.36 -25.55
C VAL A 77 8.59 3.80 -25.08
N GLU A 78 9.69 4.44 -25.47
CA GLU A 78 9.95 5.85 -25.14
C GLU A 78 8.82 6.75 -25.65
N ARG A 79 8.38 6.56 -26.90
CA ARG A 79 7.28 7.31 -27.51
C ARG A 79 5.98 7.16 -26.71
N VAL A 80 5.60 5.94 -26.33
CA VAL A 80 4.38 5.69 -25.53
C VAL A 80 4.45 6.40 -24.18
N LEU A 81 5.59 6.31 -23.48
CA LEU A 81 5.75 6.95 -22.17
C LEU A 81 5.74 8.49 -22.27
N LEU A 82 6.36 9.05 -23.30
CA LEU A 82 6.38 10.49 -23.55
C LEU A 82 4.99 11.01 -23.92
N LEU A 83 4.26 10.31 -24.80
CA LEU A 83 2.88 10.66 -25.16
C LEU A 83 1.97 10.73 -23.94
N TYR A 84 2.06 9.75 -23.04
CA TYR A 84 1.28 9.78 -21.80
C TYR A 84 1.67 10.97 -20.92
N ARG A 85 2.97 11.26 -20.80
CA ARG A 85 3.45 12.34 -19.93
C ARG A 85 3.14 13.74 -20.47
N GLU A 86 3.27 13.95 -21.77
CA GLU A 86 3.25 15.28 -22.39
C GLU A 86 1.90 15.62 -23.02
N LYS A 87 1.25 14.66 -23.69
CA LYS A 87 0.02 14.89 -24.46
C LYS A 87 -1.24 14.40 -23.75
N TYR A 88 -1.16 13.29 -23.01
CA TYR A 88 -2.32 12.61 -22.42
C TYR A 88 -2.21 12.46 -20.89
N TYR A 89 -1.65 13.47 -20.21
CA TYR A 89 -1.28 13.38 -18.78
C TYR A 89 -2.47 13.23 -17.83
N ASP A 90 -3.65 13.66 -18.26
CA ASP A 90 -4.92 13.62 -17.51
C ASP A 90 -5.77 12.38 -17.88
N PHE A 91 -5.31 11.54 -18.80
CA PHE A 91 -6.08 10.40 -19.27
C PHE A 91 -5.93 9.20 -18.33
N ASN A 92 -7.04 8.48 -18.13
CA ASN A 92 -6.98 7.15 -17.56
C ASN A 92 -6.35 6.17 -18.58
N VAL A 93 -5.75 5.08 -18.10
CA VAL A 93 -5.00 4.13 -18.95
C VAL A 93 -5.85 3.54 -20.09
N LYS A 94 -7.14 3.35 -19.88
CA LYS A 94 -8.04 2.80 -20.91
C LYS A 94 -8.20 3.83 -22.04
N HIS A 95 -8.51 5.06 -21.69
CA HIS A 95 -8.68 6.13 -22.66
C HIS A 95 -7.39 6.45 -23.42
N PHE A 96 -6.25 6.44 -22.71
CA PHE A 96 -4.96 6.57 -23.37
C PHE A 96 -4.67 5.42 -24.34
N HIS A 97 -5.01 4.17 -23.99
CA HIS A 97 -4.84 3.03 -24.88
C HIS A 97 -5.68 3.15 -26.15
N GLU A 98 -6.93 3.62 -26.04
CA GLU A 98 -7.80 3.90 -27.19
C GLU A 98 -7.13 4.94 -28.11
N LYS A 99 -6.65 6.07 -27.57
CA LYS A 99 -5.98 7.11 -28.36
C LYS A 99 -4.64 6.68 -28.94
N LEU A 100 -3.92 5.81 -28.25
CA LEU A 100 -2.68 5.25 -28.73
C LEU A 100 -2.88 4.45 -30.03
N VAL A 101 -4.02 3.75 -30.15
CA VAL A 101 -4.40 3.02 -31.37
C VAL A 101 -4.98 3.95 -32.42
N GLU A 102 -5.97 4.79 -32.05
CA GLU A 102 -6.72 5.63 -32.99
C GLU A 102 -5.90 6.79 -33.59
N GLU A 103 -5.12 7.48 -32.77
CA GLU A 103 -4.47 8.75 -33.17
C GLU A 103 -2.97 8.58 -33.46
N GLU A 104 -2.31 7.67 -32.75
CA GLU A 104 -0.86 7.48 -32.85
C GLU A 104 -0.48 6.22 -33.65
N GLY A 105 -1.45 5.36 -34.01
CA GLY A 105 -1.24 4.15 -34.81
C GLY A 105 -0.36 3.08 -34.13
N ILE A 106 -0.24 3.12 -32.80
CA ILE A 106 0.60 2.21 -32.02
C ILE A 106 -0.28 1.09 -31.44
N GLU A 107 -0.23 -0.08 -32.08
CA GLU A 107 -0.98 -1.27 -31.67
C GLU A 107 -0.24 -2.11 -30.62
N LEU A 108 -0.36 -1.69 -29.35
CA LEU A 108 0.13 -2.47 -28.21
C LEU A 108 -1.04 -2.99 -27.37
N SER A 109 -0.85 -4.16 -26.75
CA SER A 109 -1.89 -4.69 -25.85
C SER A 109 -2.11 -3.77 -24.65
N TYR A 110 -3.37 -3.60 -24.23
CA TYR A 110 -3.73 -2.81 -23.05
C TYR A 110 -2.91 -3.18 -21.81
N THR A 111 -2.72 -4.49 -21.57
CA THR A 111 -1.96 -5.01 -20.43
C THR A 111 -0.49 -4.57 -20.47
N TRP A 112 0.12 -4.55 -21.65
CA TRP A 112 1.49 -4.06 -21.82
C TRP A 112 1.56 -2.56 -21.51
N VAL A 113 0.67 -1.74 -22.10
CA VAL A 113 0.65 -0.29 -21.91
C VAL A 113 0.46 0.06 -20.44
N LYS A 114 -0.52 -0.57 -19.78
CA LYS A 114 -0.77 -0.40 -18.34
C LYS A 114 0.46 -0.75 -17.51
N SER A 115 1.12 -1.86 -17.81
CA SER A 115 2.30 -2.31 -17.06
C SER A 115 3.48 -1.37 -17.26
N ALA A 116 3.72 -0.92 -18.49
CA ALA A 116 4.77 0.04 -18.82
C ALA A 116 4.57 1.37 -18.08
N LEU A 117 3.37 1.95 -18.12
CA LEU A 117 3.05 3.19 -17.40
C LEU A 117 3.20 3.04 -15.88
N GLN A 118 2.78 1.92 -15.31
CA GLN A 118 2.91 1.65 -13.88
C GLN A 118 4.36 1.44 -13.43
N MET A 119 5.17 0.75 -14.23
CA MET A 119 6.60 0.56 -13.94
C MET A 119 7.40 1.85 -14.14
N ALA A 120 7.01 2.67 -15.12
CA ALA A 120 7.55 4.01 -15.34
C ALA A 120 7.12 5.02 -14.26
N GLY A 121 6.25 4.64 -13.32
CA GLY A 121 5.76 5.52 -12.26
C GLY A 121 4.80 6.62 -12.74
N LEU A 122 4.26 6.52 -13.97
CA LEU A 122 3.31 7.47 -14.52
C LEU A 122 1.88 7.22 -14.05
N VAL A 123 1.56 5.96 -13.71
CA VAL A 123 0.25 5.55 -13.20
C VAL A 123 0.43 4.80 -11.89
N PRO A 124 -0.35 5.09 -10.84
CA PRO A 124 -0.24 4.36 -9.58
C PRO A 124 -0.63 2.88 -9.78
N LYS A 125 0.14 1.98 -9.16
CA LYS A 125 -0.30 0.60 -8.98
C LYS A 125 -1.42 0.61 -7.93
N SER A 126 -2.57 0.03 -8.27
CA SER A 126 -3.64 -0.14 -7.29
C SER A 126 -3.12 -0.94 -6.10
N ARG A 127 -3.49 -0.52 -4.89
CA ARG A 127 -3.17 -1.30 -3.69
C ARG A 127 -3.82 -2.68 -3.84
N LYS A 128 -3.06 -3.73 -3.52
CA LYS A 128 -3.66 -5.07 -3.38
C LYS A 128 -4.84 -4.94 -2.43
N ARG A 129 -5.99 -5.53 -2.78
CA ARG A 129 -7.11 -5.64 -1.84
C ARG A 129 -6.57 -6.23 -0.54
N GLY A 130 -6.89 -5.58 0.57
CA GLY A 130 -6.43 -6.04 1.88
C GLY A 130 -6.81 -7.50 2.11
N LYS A 131 -6.03 -8.21 2.92
CA LYS A 131 -6.35 -9.59 3.31
C LYS A 131 -7.78 -9.58 3.86
N HIS A 132 -8.66 -10.40 3.27
CA HIS A 132 -10.02 -10.55 3.74
C HIS A 132 -9.99 -10.87 5.25
N ARG A 133 -10.50 -9.96 6.08
CA ARG A 133 -10.57 -10.15 7.53
C ARG A 133 -11.70 -11.14 7.80
N ARG A 134 -11.35 -12.40 8.09
CA ARG A 134 -12.32 -13.37 8.62
C ARG A 134 -12.69 -12.98 10.05
N ARG A 135 -13.98 -13.01 10.37
CA ARG A 135 -14.44 -12.97 11.77
C ARG A 135 -13.87 -14.18 12.50
N ARG A 136 -13.35 -13.97 13.70
CA ARG A 136 -12.94 -15.04 14.61
C ARG A 136 -14.19 -15.77 15.10
N GLU A 137 -14.10 -17.08 15.36
CA GLU A 137 -15.13 -17.81 16.09
C GLU A 137 -15.19 -17.35 17.56
N ARG A 138 -16.39 -17.29 18.12
CA ARG A 138 -16.62 -16.92 19.53
C ARG A 138 -16.00 -17.96 20.47
N ARG A 139 -15.66 -17.55 21.70
CA ARG A 139 -15.31 -18.49 22.75
C ARG A 139 -16.53 -19.34 23.13
N PRO A 140 -16.31 -20.62 23.51
CA PRO A 140 -17.42 -21.54 23.76
C PRO A 140 -18.13 -21.31 25.11
N LEU A 141 -17.48 -20.68 26.09
CA LEU A 141 -18.04 -20.49 27.44
C LEU A 141 -17.95 -19.03 27.91
N PRO A 142 -18.92 -18.56 28.72
CA PRO A 142 -18.85 -17.25 29.37
C PRO A 142 -17.59 -17.09 30.21
N GLY A 143 -17.06 -15.88 30.29
CA GLY A 143 -15.84 -15.52 31.02
C GLY A 143 -14.54 -15.93 30.33
N MET A 144 -14.58 -16.67 29.21
CA MET A 144 -13.35 -17.06 28.50
C MET A 144 -12.67 -15.91 27.77
N LEU A 145 -13.44 -14.91 27.35
CA LEU A 145 -12.91 -13.69 26.74
C LEU A 145 -13.90 -12.54 26.94
N LEU A 146 -13.43 -11.48 27.57
CA LEU A 146 -14.17 -10.22 27.65
C LEU A 146 -13.60 -9.24 26.64
N HIS A 147 -14.48 -8.47 26.00
CA HIS A 147 -14.12 -7.35 25.15
C HIS A 147 -14.36 -6.06 25.91
N VAL A 148 -13.30 -5.25 26.07
CA VAL A 148 -13.40 -3.87 26.54
C VAL A 148 -13.35 -2.92 25.35
N ASP A 149 -14.28 -1.96 25.32
CA ASP A 149 -14.35 -0.95 24.26
C ASP A 149 -14.78 0.39 24.83
N GLY A 150 -14.23 1.46 24.24
CA GLY A 150 -14.42 2.85 24.62
C GLY A 150 -15.01 3.67 23.48
N SER A 151 -16.03 4.48 23.74
CA SER A 151 -16.68 5.29 22.70
C SER A 151 -16.98 6.73 23.14
N LYS A 152 -16.30 7.68 22.49
CA LYS A 152 -16.38 9.12 22.76
C LYS A 152 -17.50 9.81 21.99
N HIS A 153 -18.60 10.13 22.66
CA HIS A 153 -19.76 10.77 22.03
C HIS A 153 -20.43 11.81 22.94
N VAL A 154 -21.29 12.65 22.36
CA VAL A 154 -22.29 13.43 23.10
C VAL A 154 -23.43 12.49 23.47
N TRP A 155 -23.27 11.76 24.58
CA TRP A 155 -24.23 10.75 25.02
C TRP A 155 -25.45 11.36 25.72
N LEU A 156 -25.29 12.54 26.32
CA LEU A 156 -26.32 13.26 27.06
C LEU A 156 -26.71 14.54 26.31
N ALA A 157 -27.91 15.04 26.58
CA ALA A 157 -28.43 16.27 25.97
C ALA A 157 -27.79 17.57 26.52
N ASP A 158 -26.70 17.46 27.29
CA ASP A 158 -25.96 18.58 27.88
C ASP A 158 -24.86 19.13 26.95
N GLY A 159 -24.70 18.54 25.76
CA GLY A 159 -23.72 18.95 24.75
C GLY A 159 -22.27 18.55 25.06
N ARG A 160 -22.01 17.90 26.21
CA ARG A 160 -20.67 17.46 26.60
C ARG A 160 -20.35 16.11 25.97
N ARG A 161 -19.07 15.88 25.67
CA ARG A 161 -18.60 14.57 25.23
C ARG A 161 -18.17 13.76 26.44
N TYR A 162 -18.66 12.53 26.51
CA TYR A 162 -18.29 11.54 27.50
C TYR A 162 -17.76 10.30 26.78
N ASP A 163 -16.96 9.54 27.50
CA ASP A 163 -16.49 8.24 27.03
C ASP A 163 -17.38 7.16 27.68
N LEU A 164 -18.03 6.35 26.86
CA LEU A 164 -18.75 5.17 27.31
C LEU A 164 -17.77 4.00 27.33
N ILE A 165 -17.48 3.49 28.52
CA ILE A 165 -16.70 2.26 28.69
C ILE A 165 -17.68 1.11 28.76
N THR A 166 -17.46 0.09 27.94
CA THR A 166 -18.24 -1.16 27.95
C THR A 166 -17.34 -2.37 28.11
N ILE A 167 -17.80 -3.36 28.87
CA ILE A 167 -17.20 -4.69 28.93
C ILE A 167 -18.28 -5.71 28.60
N SER A 168 -18.03 -6.53 27.58
CA SER A 168 -18.98 -7.56 27.13
C SER A 168 -18.33 -8.93 26.98
N ASP A 169 -19.11 -9.98 27.23
CA ASP A 169 -18.67 -11.35 27.06
C ASP A 169 -18.75 -11.80 25.59
N ASP A 170 -17.66 -12.37 25.08
CA ASP A 170 -17.57 -12.80 23.68
C ASP A 170 -18.43 -14.03 23.37
N ALA A 171 -18.70 -14.91 24.33
CA ALA A 171 -19.52 -16.10 24.11
C ALA A 171 -21.00 -15.73 23.98
N THR A 172 -21.49 -14.81 24.83
CA THR A 172 -22.94 -14.50 24.94
C THR A 172 -23.36 -13.14 24.37
N ASN A 173 -22.44 -12.20 24.16
CA ASN A 173 -22.69 -10.75 23.99
C ASN A 173 -23.32 -10.05 25.21
N GLU A 174 -23.34 -10.70 26.37
CA GLU A 174 -23.83 -10.05 27.57
C GLU A 174 -22.90 -8.90 27.97
N VAL A 175 -23.47 -7.73 28.27
CA VAL A 175 -22.73 -6.56 28.73
C VAL A 175 -22.59 -6.66 30.24
N TYR A 176 -21.38 -6.95 30.72
CA TYR A 176 -21.07 -7.04 32.16
C TYR A 176 -20.87 -5.67 32.79
N TYR A 177 -20.48 -4.67 32.00
CA TYR A 177 -20.28 -3.31 32.49
C TYR A 177 -20.57 -2.29 31.41
N ALA A 178 -21.23 -1.20 31.79
CA ALA A 178 -21.38 -0.01 30.98
C ALA A 178 -21.42 1.22 31.89
N ARG A 179 -20.51 2.18 31.67
CA ARG A 179 -20.51 3.45 32.41
C ARG A 179 -20.02 4.60 31.54
N LEU A 180 -20.70 5.74 31.66
CA LEU A 180 -20.22 7.02 31.14
C LEU A 180 -19.19 7.63 32.11
N VAL A 181 -18.03 7.97 31.59
CA VAL A 181 -16.97 8.70 32.30
C VAL A 181 -16.62 9.98 31.55
N GLN A 182 -15.98 10.95 32.22
CA GLN A 182 -15.56 12.18 31.55
C GLN A 182 -14.51 11.89 30.47
N GLU A 183 -13.56 11.01 30.76
CA GLU A 183 -12.52 10.58 29.83
C GLU A 183 -12.08 9.15 30.16
N GLU A 184 -11.90 8.33 29.12
CA GLU A 184 -11.33 7.00 29.22
C GLU A 184 -9.85 7.09 29.63
N SER A 185 -9.49 6.31 30.64
CA SER A 185 -8.15 6.28 31.21
C SER A 185 -7.87 4.88 31.77
N THR A 186 -6.62 4.63 32.11
CA THR A 186 -6.23 3.37 32.76
C THR A 186 -7.02 3.15 34.05
N ASP A 187 -7.24 4.21 34.86
CA ASP A 187 -7.97 4.11 36.13
C ASP A 187 -9.45 3.75 35.92
N THR A 188 -10.12 4.37 34.94
CA THR A 188 -11.54 4.10 34.68
C THR A 188 -11.77 2.69 34.13
N VAL A 189 -10.84 2.18 33.31
CA VAL A 189 -10.84 0.78 32.86
C VAL A 189 -10.60 -0.18 34.02
N LEU A 190 -9.63 0.10 34.91
CA LEU A 190 -9.35 -0.75 36.06
C LEU A 190 -10.52 -0.80 37.04
N GLU A 191 -11.24 0.31 37.25
CA GLU A 191 -12.48 0.33 38.02
C GLU A 191 -13.56 -0.55 37.38
N ALA A 192 -13.73 -0.46 36.06
CA ALA A 192 -14.67 -1.30 35.32
C ALA A 192 -14.34 -2.80 35.47
N LEU A 193 -13.06 -3.17 35.30
CA LEU A 193 -12.60 -4.55 35.48
C LEU A 193 -12.82 -5.06 36.91
N ARG A 194 -12.54 -4.22 37.91
CA ARG A 194 -12.76 -4.57 39.32
C ARG A 194 -14.24 -4.88 39.58
N GLU A 195 -15.15 -4.08 39.04
CA GLU A 195 -16.58 -4.28 39.23
C GLU A 195 -17.06 -5.55 38.52
N VAL A 196 -16.59 -5.80 37.29
CA VAL A 196 -16.87 -7.05 36.57
C VAL A 196 -16.41 -8.27 37.38
N VAL A 197 -15.18 -8.25 37.90
CA VAL A 197 -14.66 -9.37 38.71
C VAL A 197 -15.48 -9.56 39.98
N ARG A 198 -15.95 -8.48 40.60
CA ARG A 198 -16.79 -8.53 41.81
C ARG A 198 -18.16 -9.15 41.54
N GLN A 199 -18.77 -8.86 40.39
CA GLN A 199 -20.13 -9.31 40.06
C GLN A 199 -20.18 -10.66 39.33
N HIS A 200 -19.22 -10.92 38.45
CA HIS A 200 -19.23 -12.08 37.54
C HIS A 200 -18.06 -13.06 37.76
N GLY A 201 -17.10 -12.72 38.63
CA GLY A 201 -15.92 -13.53 38.88
C GLY A 201 -14.77 -13.26 37.90
N VAL A 202 -13.68 -14.03 38.05
CA VAL A 202 -12.46 -13.85 37.25
C VAL A 202 -12.64 -14.43 35.85
N PHE A 203 -12.32 -13.64 34.83
CA PHE A 203 -12.32 -14.04 33.42
C PHE A 203 -10.95 -14.56 32.97
N CYS A 204 -10.89 -15.30 31.86
CA CYS A 204 -9.65 -15.91 31.37
C CYS A 204 -8.79 -14.97 30.51
N ALA A 205 -9.42 -14.10 29.71
CA ALA A 205 -8.71 -13.20 28.82
C ALA A 205 -9.49 -11.89 28.60
N LEU A 206 -8.76 -10.80 28.39
CA LEU A 206 -9.29 -9.50 28.00
C LEU A 206 -8.84 -9.18 26.57
N TYR A 207 -9.77 -8.71 25.75
CA TYR A 207 -9.51 -8.19 24.42
C TYR A 207 -9.72 -6.69 24.43
N SER A 208 -8.67 -5.93 24.15
CA SER A 208 -8.68 -4.49 23.95
C SER A 208 -8.07 -4.15 22.60
N ASP A 209 -8.18 -2.90 22.19
CA ASP A 209 -7.32 -2.36 21.17
C ASP A 209 -5.89 -2.11 21.72
N ARG A 210 -5.08 -1.36 20.95
CA ARG A 210 -3.74 -0.96 21.36
C ARG A 210 -3.66 0.50 21.78
N ALA A 211 -4.74 1.06 22.32
CA ALA A 211 -4.70 2.40 22.87
C ALA A 211 -3.70 2.49 24.03
N SER A 212 -3.12 3.67 24.19
CA SER A 212 -2.01 3.94 25.10
C SER A 212 -2.36 3.67 26.58
N HIS A 213 -3.64 3.76 26.95
CA HIS A 213 -4.13 3.44 28.28
C HIS A 213 -4.21 1.93 28.57
N PHE A 214 -4.17 1.06 27.54
CA PHE A 214 -4.07 -0.40 27.69
C PHE A 214 -2.63 -0.91 27.49
N VAL A 215 -1.88 -0.32 26.57
CA VAL A 215 -0.59 -0.84 26.11
C VAL A 215 0.45 0.27 26.05
N TYR A 216 1.55 0.11 26.78
CA TYR A 216 2.76 0.89 26.58
C TYR A 216 3.52 0.34 25.37
N THR A 217 3.66 1.14 24.31
CA THR A 217 4.51 0.81 23.15
C THR A 217 5.77 1.69 23.21
N PRO A 218 6.97 1.11 23.45
CA PRO A 218 8.24 1.84 23.52
C PRO A 218 8.64 2.49 22.20
#